data_AF-A0ABD6DZS7-F1
#
_entry.id   AF-A0ABD6DZS7-F1
#
_cell.length_a   1.000
_cell.length_b   1.000
_cell.length_c   1.000
_cell.angle_alpha   90.00
_cell.angle_beta   90.00
_cell.angle_gamma   90.00
#
_symmetry.space_group_name_H-M   'P 1'
#
loop_
_entity.id
_entity.type
_entity.pdbx_description
1 polymer ?
#
loop_
_entity_poly.entity_id
_entity_poly.type
_entity_poly.pdbx_seq_one_letter_code
_entity_poly.pdbx_strand_id
1 'polypeptide(L)'
;MERGTININKNFELEYRYYDRDKSFKYFNRKFEIYLVEKKSLKKNYVLHMDNCDLSEGKWSPHIHKLPNVNKKYYFAVSTLNWNDVKNNLADCIIDEIGDKNQINVKKAIGKLSSPKL
;
A
#
# COMPACT_ATOMS: atom_id res chain seq x y z
N MET A 1 5.17 -10.45 -13.51
CA MET A 1 5.19 -9.48 -12.40
C MET A 1 5.32 -8.05 -12.92
N GLU A 2 4.40 -7.17 -12.51
CA GLU A 2 4.39 -5.73 -12.80
C GLU A 2 4.94 -4.96 -11.59
N ARG A 3 5.80 -3.96 -11.78
CA ARG A 3 6.34 -3.13 -10.69
C ARG A 3 6.61 -1.71 -11.15
N GLY A 4 6.61 -0.76 -10.22
CA GLY A 4 6.95 0.62 -10.52
C GLY A 4 7.02 1.51 -9.30
N THR A 5 7.30 2.79 -9.55
CA THR A 5 7.43 3.81 -8.51
C THR A 5 6.57 5.01 -8.85
N ILE A 6 5.89 5.58 -7.84
CA ILE A 6 5.04 6.77 -7.98
C ILE A 6 5.54 7.83 -7.01
N ASN A 7 6.03 8.94 -7.54
CA ASN A 7 6.50 10.06 -6.72
C ASN A 7 5.33 10.72 -5.96
N ILE A 8 5.50 10.89 -4.65
CA ILE A 8 4.62 11.74 -3.82
C ILE A 8 5.20 13.16 -3.82
N ASN A 9 6.45 13.31 -3.42
CA ASN A 9 7.17 14.59 -3.42
C ASN A 9 8.69 14.37 -3.52
N LYS A 10 9.49 15.40 -3.23
CA LYS A 10 10.96 15.32 -3.24
C LYS A 10 11.55 14.33 -2.23
N ASN A 11 10.83 14.05 -1.14
CA ASN A 11 11.28 13.23 -0.02
C ASN A 11 10.64 11.84 -0.01
N PHE A 12 9.48 11.64 -0.65
CA PHE A 12 8.71 10.39 -0.55
C PHE A 12 8.24 9.88 -1.91
N GLU A 13 8.15 8.56 -2.02
CA GLU A 13 7.58 7.83 -3.15
C GLU A 13 6.84 6.57 -2.69
N LEU A 14 5.96 6.08 -3.55
CA LEU A 14 5.38 4.75 -3.44
C LEU A 14 6.15 3.79 -4.35
N GLU A 15 6.49 2.62 -3.85
CA GLU A 15 6.91 1.49 -4.69
C GLU A 15 5.78 0.47 -4.72
N TYR A 16 5.41 -0.04 -5.89
CA TYR A 16 4.38 -1.09 -5.99
C TYR A 16 4.92 -2.31 -6.73
N ARG A 17 4.42 -3.49 -6.33
CA ARG A 17 4.72 -4.79 -6.93
C ARG A 17 3.43 -5.58 -7.04
N TYR A 18 3.07 -5.96 -8.25
CA TYR A 18 1.94 -6.82 -8.53
C TYR A 18 2.44 -8.12 -9.15
N TYR A 19 2.20 -9.22 -8.45
CA TYR A 19 2.68 -10.54 -8.83
C TYR A 19 1.80 -11.12 -9.95
N ASP A 20 2.24 -12.25 -10.49
CA ASP A 20 1.43 -12.97 -11.48
C ASP A 20 0.13 -13.48 -10.85
N ARG A 21 -0.85 -13.75 -11.72
CA ARG A 21 -2.18 -14.18 -11.26
C ARG A 21 -2.06 -15.47 -10.46
N ASP A 22 -2.70 -15.49 -9.31
CA ASP A 22 -2.77 -16.63 -8.42
C ASP A 22 -4.20 -16.73 -7.86
N LYS A 23 -4.83 -17.87 -8.13
CA LYS A 23 -6.23 -18.17 -7.76
C LYS A 23 -6.40 -18.43 -6.26
N SER A 24 -5.31 -18.61 -5.51
CA SER A 24 -5.35 -18.71 -4.05
C SER A 24 -5.76 -17.39 -3.38
N PHE A 25 -5.57 -16.25 -4.07
CA PHE A 25 -5.95 -14.93 -3.59
C PHE A 25 -7.41 -14.63 -3.92
N LYS A 26 -8.29 -14.88 -2.94
CA LYS A 26 -9.76 -14.77 -3.05
C LYS A 26 -10.26 -13.46 -3.66
N TYR A 27 -9.63 -12.32 -3.35
CA TYR A 27 -10.19 -11.01 -3.70
C TYR A 27 -9.46 -10.27 -4.80
N PHE A 28 -8.14 -10.39 -4.92
CA PHE A 28 -7.37 -9.59 -5.88
C PHE A 28 -6.74 -10.44 -7.00
N ASN A 29 -7.02 -11.75 -7.07
CA ASN A 29 -6.54 -12.70 -8.09
C ASN A 29 -5.01 -12.70 -8.31
N ARG A 30 -4.25 -12.00 -7.47
CA ARG A 30 -2.80 -11.93 -7.40
C ARG A 30 -2.37 -11.35 -6.05
N LYS A 31 -1.13 -11.64 -5.66
CA LYS A 31 -0.43 -10.92 -4.60
C LYS A 31 -0.10 -9.51 -5.05
N PHE A 32 -0.19 -8.55 -4.14
CA PHE A 32 0.38 -7.21 -4.32
C PHE A 32 1.09 -6.73 -3.07
N GLU A 33 2.05 -5.83 -3.27
CA GLU A 33 2.77 -5.11 -2.23
C GLU A 33 2.89 -3.64 -2.64
N ILE A 34 2.62 -2.72 -1.71
CA ILE A 34 2.78 -1.28 -1.90
C ILE A 34 3.57 -0.73 -0.71
N TYR A 35 4.67 -0.04 -0.96
CA TYR A 35 5.56 0.50 0.05
C TYR A 35 5.56 2.02 0.00
N LEU A 36 5.46 2.67 1.15
CA LEU A 36 5.87 4.06 1.31
C LEU A 36 7.36 4.11 1.60
N VAL A 37 8.10 4.84 0.77
CA VAL A 37 9.55 4.97 0.87
C VAL A 37 9.94 6.43 1.02
N GLU A 38 10.78 6.69 2.00
CA GLU A 38 11.51 7.94 2.15
C GLU A 38 12.83 7.88 1.38
N LYS A 39 13.02 8.85 0.48
CA LYS A 39 14.21 9.05 -0.34
C LYS A 39 15.29 9.69 0.52
N LYS A 40 16.27 8.91 0.98
CA LYS A 40 17.54 9.45 1.51
C LYS A 40 18.64 9.25 0.49
N SER A 41 19.61 10.16 0.48
CA SER A 41 20.70 10.21 -0.51
C SER A 41 21.51 8.91 -0.64
N LEU A 42 21.57 8.11 0.43
CA LEU A 42 22.41 6.90 0.50
C LEU A 42 21.61 5.59 0.60
N LYS A 43 20.36 5.64 1.07
CA LYS A 43 19.52 4.45 1.24
C LYS A 43 18.04 4.80 1.26
N LYS A 44 17.22 3.94 0.67
CA LYS A 44 15.77 4.01 0.82
C LYS A 44 15.39 3.63 2.24
N ASN A 45 14.58 4.45 2.89
CA ASN A 45 14.03 4.15 4.21
C ASN A 45 12.57 3.73 4.03
N TYR A 46 12.25 2.48 4.34
CA TYR A 46 10.89 1.96 4.26
C TYR A 46 10.09 2.48 5.46
N VAL A 47 8.95 3.13 5.22
CA VAL A 47 8.18 3.75 6.30
C VAL A 47 7.01 2.86 6.70
N LEU A 48 6.21 2.44 5.72
CA LEU A 48 5.12 1.48 5.90
C LEU A 48 4.94 0.67 4.61
N HIS A 49 4.28 -0.48 4.70
CA HIS A 49 3.92 -1.29 3.55
C HIS A 49 2.52 -1.86 3.67
N MET A 50 1.84 -2.02 2.55
CA MET A 50 0.56 -2.67 2.41
C MET A 50 0.71 -3.93 1.57
N ASP A 51 0.15 -5.05 2.01
CA ASP A 51 0.08 -6.28 1.23
C ASP A 51 -1.22 -7.05 1.45
N ASN A 52 -1.45 -8.08 0.65
CA ASN A 52 -2.58 -9.00 0.79
C ASN A 52 -2.12 -10.46 0.97
N CYS A 53 -0.95 -10.67 1.57
CA CYS A 53 -0.28 -11.99 1.57
C CYS A 53 -0.89 -13.01 2.54
N ASP A 54 -1.70 -12.59 3.51
CA ASP A 54 -2.34 -13.52 4.44
C ASP A 54 -3.54 -14.21 3.77
N LEU A 55 -3.37 -15.50 3.48
CA LEU A 55 -4.38 -16.34 2.84
C LEU A 55 -5.27 -17.07 3.85
N SER A 56 -5.06 -16.85 5.15
CA SER A 56 -5.85 -17.48 6.20
C SER A 56 -7.29 -16.99 6.18
N GLU A 57 -8.21 -17.87 6.59
CA GLU A 57 -9.62 -17.52 6.67
C GLU A 57 -9.87 -16.29 7.56
N GLY A 58 -10.66 -15.33 7.03
CA GLY A 58 -10.93 -14.06 7.69
C GLY A 58 -9.81 -13.00 7.58
N LYS A 59 -8.65 -13.34 7.01
CA LYS A 59 -7.50 -12.42 6.84
C LYS A 59 -7.12 -12.18 5.38
N TRP A 60 -8.04 -12.38 4.46
CA TRP A 60 -7.81 -12.16 3.03
C TRP A 60 -7.82 -10.69 2.60
N SER A 61 -8.13 -9.76 3.51
CA SER A 61 -8.11 -8.34 3.22
C SER A 61 -6.68 -7.81 3.12
N PRO A 62 -6.45 -6.67 2.46
CA PRO A 62 -5.16 -6.00 2.52
C PRO A 62 -4.85 -5.54 3.95
N HIS A 63 -3.57 -5.48 4.30
CA HIS A 63 -3.08 -5.04 5.60
C HIS A 63 -1.98 -4.02 5.44
N ILE A 64 -1.99 -2.97 6.26
CA ILE A 64 -0.83 -2.09 6.40
C ILE A 64 -0.02 -2.51 7.62
N HIS A 65 1.27 -2.70 7.37
CA HIS A 65 2.29 -2.96 8.36
C HIS A 65 3.24 -1.77 8.42
N LYS A 66 3.57 -1.31 9.61
CA LYS A 66 4.65 -0.33 9.82
C LYS A 66 5.99 -1.04 10.04
N LEU A 67 7.07 -0.26 10.10
CA LEU A 67 8.40 -0.76 10.44
C LEU A 67 8.38 -1.66 11.71
N PRO A 68 9.33 -2.61 11.86
CA PRO A 68 9.38 -3.55 12.98
C PRO A 68 9.33 -2.91 14.38
N ASN A 69 9.77 -1.66 14.49
CA ASN A 69 9.78 -0.91 15.75
C ASN A 69 8.44 -0.20 16.05
N VAL A 70 7.45 -0.34 15.18
CA VAL A 70 6.11 0.24 15.31
C VAL A 70 5.09 -0.90 15.19
N ASN A 71 4.74 -1.52 16.32
CA ASN A 71 3.79 -2.65 16.42
C ASN A 71 2.32 -2.22 16.17
N LYS A 72 2.04 -1.57 15.03
CA LYS A 72 0.66 -1.20 14.66
C LYS A 72 0.33 -1.74 13.28
N LYS A 73 -0.56 -2.75 13.26
CA LYS A 73 -1.19 -3.28 12.05
C LYS A 73 -2.54 -2.62 11.87
N TYR A 74 -2.82 -2.12 10.67
CA TYR A 74 -4.12 -1.60 10.30
C TYR A 74 -4.80 -2.62 9.39
N TYR A 75 -5.80 -3.31 9.94
CA TYR A 75 -6.61 -4.30 9.23
C TYR A 75 -7.73 -3.58 8.48
N PHE A 76 -7.85 -3.84 7.18
CA PHE A 76 -8.98 -3.35 6.40
C PHE A 76 -10.14 -4.32 6.61
N ALA A 77 -11.32 -3.79 6.97
CA ALA A 77 -12.51 -4.63 7.14
C ALA A 77 -12.87 -5.34 5.83
N VAL A 78 -13.29 -6.60 5.91
CA VAL A 78 -13.61 -7.46 4.74
C VAL A 78 -14.71 -6.87 3.85
N SER A 79 -15.54 -5.95 4.35
CA SER A 79 -16.53 -5.21 3.56
C SER A 79 -15.95 -4.17 2.59
N THR A 80 -14.63 -3.87 2.67
CA THR A 80 -13.93 -2.83 1.88
C THR A 80 -13.00 -3.40 0.80
N LEU A 81 -13.47 -4.39 0.04
CA LEU A 81 -12.70 -4.99 -1.06
C LEU A 81 -12.84 -4.23 -2.40
N ASN A 82 -13.34 -3.01 -2.30
CA ASN A 82 -13.31 -1.99 -3.32
C ASN A 82 -11.92 -1.36 -3.34
N TRP A 83 -11.27 -1.36 -4.51
CA TRP A 83 -9.93 -0.79 -4.64
C TRP A 83 -9.86 0.70 -4.29
N ASN A 84 -10.95 1.44 -4.49
CA ASN A 84 -11.00 2.86 -4.10
C ASN A 84 -10.99 3.04 -2.58
N ASP A 85 -11.69 2.19 -1.83
CA ASP A 85 -11.70 2.25 -0.36
C ASP A 85 -10.33 1.85 0.20
N VAL A 86 -9.70 0.83 -0.38
CA VAL A 86 -8.32 0.43 -0.05
C VAL A 86 -7.36 1.60 -0.29
N LYS A 87 -7.46 2.28 -1.43
CA LYS A 87 -6.67 3.47 -1.74
C LYS A 87 -6.89 4.60 -0.74
N ASN A 88 -8.15 4.89 -0.38
CA ASN A 88 -8.48 5.97 0.56
C ASN A 88 -7.88 5.71 1.94
N ASN A 89 -8.09 4.52 2.49
CA ASN A 89 -7.53 4.12 3.79
C ASN A 89 -5.99 4.11 3.78
N LEU A 90 -5.37 3.67 2.67
CA LEU A 90 -3.91 3.77 2.50
C LEU A 90 -3.45 5.23 2.47
N ALA A 91 -4.19 6.11 1.78
CA ALA A 91 -3.88 7.53 1.73
C ALA A 91 -3.94 8.15 3.12
N ASP A 92 -4.99 7.87 3.90
CA ASP A 92 -5.14 8.38 5.26
C ASP A 92 -3.99 7.91 6.17
N CYS A 93 -3.63 6.61 6.11
CA CYS A 93 -2.48 6.09 6.86
C CYS A 93 -1.14 6.75 6.48
N ILE A 94 -0.94 7.04 5.20
CA ILE A 94 0.27 7.74 4.74
C ILE A 94 0.25 9.19 5.20
N ILE A 95 -0.90 9.87 5.14
CA ILE A 95 -1.06 11.26 5.57
C ILE A 95 -0.76 11.39 7.06
N ASP A 96 -1.29 10.50 7.88
CA ASP A 96 -1.00 10.44 9.32
C ASP A 96 0.51 10.27 9.60
N GLU A 97 1.22 9.54 8.72
CA GLU A 97 2.63 9.24 8.89
C GLU A 97 3.56 10.38 8.42
N ILE A 98 3.26 11.04 7.30
CA ILE A 98 4.15 12.06 6.70
C ILE A 98 3.61 13.50 6.84
N GLY A 99 2.45 13.66 7.46
CA GLY A 99 1.78 14.91 7.83
C GLY A 99 0.83 15.48 6.76
N ASP A 100 -0.24 16.13 7.24
CA ASP A 100 -1.36 16.71 6.47
C ASP A 100 -0.96 17.64 5.34
N LYS A 101 0.18 18.35 5.48
CA LYS A 101 0.74 19.19 4.41
C LYS A 101 0.98 18.44 3.10
N ASN A 102 1.09 17.10 3.15
CA ASN A 102 1.30 16.25 1.99
C ASN A 102 0.00 15.67 1.40
N GLN A 103 -1.18 15.92 2.00
CA GLN A 103 -2.45 15.30 1.62
C GLN A 103 -2.74 15.33 0.12
N ILE A 104 -2.60 16.49 -0.53
CA ILE A 104 -2.88 16.64 -1.96
C ILE A 104 -1.95 15.75 -2.80
N ASN A 105 -0.67 15.71 -2.42
CA ASN A 105 0.35 14.93 -3.14
C ASN A 105 0.14 13.43 -2.93
N VAL A 106 -0.21 13.01 -1.72
CA VAL A 106 -0.53 11.61 -1.39
C VAL A 106 -1.74 11.14 -2.20
N LYS A 107 -2.85 11.90 -2.17
CA LYS A 107 -4.06 11.54 -2.93
C LYS A 107 -3.79 11.45 -4.44
N LYS A 108 -2.99 12.36 -5.00
CA LYS A 108 -2.55 12.29 -6.41
C LYS A 108 -1.70 11.06 -6.73
N ALA A 109 -0.77 10.70 -5.85
CA ALA A 109 0.09 9.53 -6.04
C ALA A 109 -0.71 8.22 -5.94
N ILE A 110 -1.54 8.09 -4.90
CA ILE A 110 -2.41 6.93 -4.69
C ILE A 110 -3.41 6.75 -5.84
N GLY A 111 -3.95 7.84 -6.40
CA GLY A 111 -4.84 7.80 -7.56
C GLY A 111 -4.25 7.14 -8.80
N LYS A 112 -2.91 7.11 -8.92
CA LYS A 112 -2.19 6.47 -10.03
C LYS A 112 -1.99 4.96 -9.84
N LEU A 113 -2.29 4.40 -8.67
CA LEU A 113 -2.21 2.95 -8.45
C LEU A 113 -3.34 2.23 -9.19
N SER A 114 -2.97 1.40 -10.16
CA SER A 114 -3.88 0.49 -10.84
C SER A 114 -4.38 -0.60 -9.89
N SER A 115 -5.58 -1.12 -10.15
CA SER A 115 -6.17 -2.21 -9.36
C SER A 115 -5.36 -3.50 -9.55
N PRO A 116 -5.14 -4.29 -8.49
CA PRO A 116 -4.57 -5.61 -8.63
C PRO A 116 -5.55 -6.61 -9.26
N LYS A 117 -6.86 -6.33 -9.30
CA LYS A 117 -7.83 -7.08 -10.12
C LYS A 117 -7.66 -6.65 -11.58
N LEU A 118 -6.77 -7.31 -12.32
CA LEU A 118 -6.74 -7.27 -13.79
C LEU A 118 -7.37 -8.55 -14.32
#